data_AF-A0A2P5WLU3-F1
#
_entry.id   AF-A0A2P5WLU3-F1
#
_cell.length_a   1.000
_cell.length_b   1.000
_cell.length_c   1.000
_cell.angle_alpha   90.00
_cell.angle_beta   90.00
_cell.angle_gamma   90.00
#
_symmetry.space_group_name_H-M   'P 1'
#
loop_
_entity.id
_entity.type
_entity.pdbx_description
1 polymer ?
#
loop_
_entity_poly.entity_id
_entity_poly.type
_entity_poly.pdbx_seq_one_letter_code
_entity_poly.pdbx_strand_id
1 'polypeptide(L)'
;MEEPKIGDCEECKKKASKYKCPGCCLRTCSLPCVNAHKQRTGCTGKRNITSFVPLSRFDDNLLLSDYNLLEETKRVAESATRIRSSYVNTEPMWDIILVFKLQPLFRKLRTAAASRRLSSCFCSGNV
;
A
#
# COMPACT_ATOMS: atom_id res chain seq x y z
N MET A 1 31.74 -3.24 28.39
CA MET A 1 31.40 -3.29 26.96
C MET A 1 30.34 -4.36 26.83
N GLU A 2 29.07 -4.00 26.59
CA GLU A 2 28.00 -5.00 26.52
C GLU A 2 27.87 -5.54 25.10
N GLU A 3 28.02 -6.86 24.96
CA GLU A 3 27.87 -7.58 23.69
C GLU A 3 26.37 -7.69 23.31
N PRO A 4 25.98 -7.47 22.04
CA PRO A 4 24.59 -7.55 21.63
C PRO A 4 24.12 -9.01 21.64
N LYS A 5 23.05 -9.32 22.39
CA LYS A 5 22.54 -10.69 22.48
C LYS A 5 21.64 -11.02 21.29
N ILE A 6 21.65 -12.29 20.89
CA ILE A 6 20.82 -12.79 19.80
C ILE A 6 19.35 -12.51 20.14
N GLY A 7 18.66 -11.72 19.30
CA GLY A 7 17.26 -11.35 19.53
C GLY A 7 17.02 -9.92 20.03
N ASP A 8 18.06 -9.10 20.22
CA ASP A 8 17.88 -7.67 20.52
C ASP A 8 17.45 -6.84 19.29
N CYS A 9 16.89 -5.66 19.55
CA CYS A 9 16.55 -4.69 18.52
C CYS A 9 17.81 -4.23 17.78
N GLU A 10 17.84 -4.39 16.46
CA GLU A 10 18.99 -4.05 15.63
C GLU A 10 19.14 -2.53 15.45
N GLU A 11 18.08 -1.75 15.65
CA GLU A 11 18.14 -0.27 15.62
C GLU A 11 18.65 0.33 16.93
N CYS A 12 18.02 0.01 18.07
CA CYS A 12 18.31 0.69 19.33
C CYS A 12 19.22 -0.11 20.26
N LYS A 13 19.35 -1.43 20.07
CA LYS A 13 20.16 -2.36 20.88
C LYS A 13 19.94 -2.31 22.40
N LYS A 14 18.86 -1.67 22.86
CA LYS A 14 18.53 -1.48 24.29
C LYS A 14 17.51 -2.48 24.82
N LYS A 15 16.73 -3.09 23.92
CA LYS A 15 15.60 -3.96 24.27
C LYS A 15 15.54 -5.13 23.31
N ALA A 16 15.00 -6.26 23.78
CA ALA A 16 14.65 -7.39 22.95
C ALA A 16 13.76 -6.97 21.77
N SER A 17 14.02 -7.54 20.60
CA SER A 17 13.22 -7.35 19.40
C SER A 17 11.84 -7.99 19.56
N LYS A 18 10.81 -7.33 19.02
CA LYS A 18 9.42 -7.78 19.05
C LYS A 18 8.83 -7.95 17.65
N TYR A 19 9.36 -7.20 16.69
CA TYR A 19 8.86 -7.13 15.33
C TYR A 19 10.00 -7.39 14.34
N LYS A 20 9.64 -7.89 13.15
CA LYS A 20 10.55 -8.09 12.03
C LYS A 20 10.00 -7.39 10.80
N CYS A 21 10.81 -6.56 10.14
CA CYS A 21 10.39 -5.88 8.92
C CYS A 21 10.23 -6.88 7.77
N PRO A 22 9.09 -6.94 7.05
CA PRO A 22 8.89 -7.90 5.96
C PRO A 22 9.68 -7.54 4.68
N GLY A 23 10.16 -6.29 4.54
CA GLY A 23 10.95 -5.85 3.39
C GLY A 23 12.43 -6.17 3.51
N CYS A 24 13.04 -5.85 4.66
CA CYS A 24 14.48 -5.98 4.89
C CYS A 24 14.86 -6.97 6.00
N CYS A 25 13.89 -7.66 6.60
CA CYS A 25 14.09 -8.62 7.70
C CYS A 25 14.70 -8.05 9.00
N LEU A 26 14.85 -6.73 9.11
CA LEU A 26 15.45 -6.05 10.27
C LEU A 26 14.56 -6.21 11.52
N ARG A 27 15.19 -6.55 12.64
CA ARG A 27 14.51 -6.79 13.92
C ARG A 27 14.39 -5.52 14.76
N THR A 28 13.19 -5.21 15.22
CA THR A 28 12.89 -3.97 15.97
C THR A 28 12.07 -4.23 17.22
N CYS A 29 12.25 -3.44 18.28
CA CYS A 29 11.50 -3.61 19.54
C CYS A 29 10.16 -2.85 19.57
N SER A 30 10.00 -1.80 18.75
CA SER A 30 8.87 -0.87 18.83
C SER A 30 8.71 -0.04 17.55
N LEU A 31 7.54 0.60 17.41
CA LEU A 31 7.21 1.48 16.29
C LEU A 31 8.27 2.57 15.99
N PRO A 32 8.85 3.31 16.97
CA PRO A 32 9.89 4.29 16.66
C PRO A 32 11.12 3.64 16.01
N CYS A 33 11.51 2.43 16.40
CA CYS A 33 12.59 1.68 15.74
C CYS A 33 12.18 1.22 14.33
N VAL A 34 10.90 0.86 14.13
CA VAL A 34 10.38 0.55 12.79
C VAL A 34 10.48 1.78 11.87
N ASN A 35 10.08 2.96 12.35
CA ASN A 35 10.10 4.17 11.53
C ASN A 35 11.53 4.70 11.31
N ALA A 36 12.38 4.64 12.33
CA ALA A 36 13.77 5.06 12.25
C ALA A 36 14.53 4.26 11.18
N HIS A 37 14.40 2.92 11.17
CA HIS A 37 15.09 2.14 10.14
C HIS A 37 14.56 2.44 8.74
N LYS A 38 13.24 2.61 8.58
CA LYS A 38 12.65 2.94 7.27
C LYS A 38 13.19 4.25 6.73
N GLN A 39 13.34 5.27 7.58
CA GLN A 39 13.93 6.55 7.20
C GLN A 39 15.43 6.41 6.89
N ARG A 40 16.18 5.75 7.77
CA ARG A 40 17.64 5.58 7.64
C ARG A 40 18.05 4.74 6.43
N THR A 41 17.29 3.70 6.11
CA THR A 41 17.61 2.72 5.04
C THR A 41 16.80 2.96 3.76
N GLY A 42 15.86 3.90 3.77
CA GLY A 42 14.89 4.07 2.66
C GLY A 42 13.96 2.86 2.47
N CYS A 43 13.80 2.00 3.48
CA CYS A 43 12.98 0.80 3.37
C CYS A 43 11.48 1.16 3.29
N THR A 44 10.80 0.66 2.26
CA THR A 44 9.33 0.81 2.11
C THR A 44 8.56 0.01 3.17
N GLY A 45 9.19 -1.00 3.77
CA GLY A 45 8.54 -1.94 4.68
C GLY A 45 7.58 -2.89 3.99
N LYS A 46 7.66 -3.02 2.67
CA LYS A 46 6.90 -4.00 1.88
C LYS A 46 7.87 -5.01 1.29
N ARG A 47 7.50 -6.29 1.32
CA ARG A 47 8.26 -7.36 0.66
C ARG A 47 8.21 -7.14 -0.85
N ASN A 48 9.35 -7.25 -1.53
CA ASN A 48 9.36 -7.24 -2.99
C ASN A 48 8.93 -8.63 -3.48
N ILE A 49 7.69 -8.74 -3.94
CA ILE A 49 7.08 -10.03 -4.32
C ILE A 49 7.55 -10.46 -5.70
N THR A 50 7.86 -9.51 -6.60
CA THR A 50 8.17 -9.78 -8.01
C THR A 50 9.68 -9.72 -8.30
N SER A 51 10.52 -9.97 -7.31
CA SER A 51 11.97 -10.02 -7.52
C SER A 51 12.34 -11.26 -8.33
N PHE A 52 13.19 -11.09 -9.34
CA PHE A 52 13.70 -12.22 -10.10
C PHE A 52 14.51 -13.18 -9.20
N VAL A 53 14.21 -14.47 -9.30
CA VAL A 53 14.94 -15.54 -8.63
C VAL A 53 15.38 -16.55 -9.69
N PRO A 54 16.68 -16.91 -9.75
CA PRO A 54 17.14 -17.92 -10.69
C PRO A 54 16.51 -19.28 -10.35
N LEU A 55 16.28 -20.13 -11.36
CA LEU A 55 15.65 -21.45 -11.19
C LEU A 55 16.35 -22.32 -10.13
N SER A 56 17.67 -22.20 -9.99
CA SER A 56 18.45 -22.94 -9.00
C SER A 56 18.11 -22.59 -7.54
N ARG A 57 17.44 -21.46 -7.30
CA ARG A 57 16.98 -20.99 -5.98
C ARG A 57 15.45 -20.90 -5.91
N PHE A 58 14.75 -21.45 -6.90
CA PHE A 58 13.30 -21.52 -6.90
C PHE A 58 12.88 -22.62 -5.91
N ASP A 59 12.12 -22.23 -4.89
CA ASP A 59 11.72 -23.08 -3.77
C ASP A 59 10.18 -23.07 -3.65
N ASP A 60 9.60 -24.07 -3.01
CA ASP A 60 8.15 -24.22 -2.85
C ASP A 60 7.52 -23.01 -2.15
N ASN A 61 8.26 -22.39 -1.21
CA ASN A 61 7.86 -21.16 -0.55
C ASN A 61 7.68 -19.99 -1.52
N LEU A 62 8.50 -19.93 -2.59
CA LEU A 62 8.40 -18.90 -3.62
C LEU A 62 7.20 -19.17 -4.53
N LEU A 63 6.98 -20.43 -4.90
CA LEU A 63 5.81 -20.84 -5.66
C LEU A 63 4.50 -20.49 -4.94
N LEU A 64 4.41 -20.75 -3.63
CA LEU A 64 3.26 -20.35 -2.82
C LEU A 64 3.09 -18.83 -2.74
N SER A 65 4.19 -18.09 -2.64
CA SER A 65 4.16 -16.61 -2.66
C SER A 65 3.58 -16.08 -3.97
N ASP A 66 3.99 -16.66 -5.09
CA ASP A 66 3.54 -16.27 -6.43
C ASP A 66 2.06 -16.63 -6.65
N TYR A 67 1.64 -17.82 -6.20
CA TYR A 67 0.23 -18.21 -6.21
C TYR A 67 -0.63 -17.23 -5.41
N ASN A 68 -0.22 -16.88 -4.19
CA ASN A 68 -0.94 -15.92 -3.35
C ASN A 68 -1.03 -14.54 -4.00
N LEU A 69 0.02 -14.10 -4.70
CA LEU A 69 -0.01 -12.85 -5.46
C LEU A 69 -1.09 -12.86 -6.55
N LEU A 70 -1.21 -13.96 -7.30
CA LEU A 70 -2.21 -14.10 -8.35
C LEU A 70 -3.63 -14.09 -7.77
N GLU A 71 -3.86 -14.80 -6.65
CA GLU A 71 -5.18 -14.83 -6.01
C GLU A 71 -5.58 -13.47 -5.44
N GLU A 72 -4.64 -12.75 -4.82
CA GLU A 72 -4.87 -11.38 -4.36
C GLU A 72 -5.21 -10.43 -5.52
N THR A 73 -4.52 -10.57 -6.65
CA THR A 73 -4.77 -9.78 -7.86
C THR A 73 -6.18 -10.06 -8.40
N LYS A 74 -6.57 -11.33 -8.48
CA LYS A 74 -7.93 -11.75 -8.86
C LYS A 74 -8.98 -11.15 -7.92
N ARG A 75 -8.77 -11.25 -6.59
CA ARG A 75 -9.70 -10.70 -5.59
C ARG A 75 -9.90 -9.19 -5.76
N VAL A 76 -8.83 -8.45 -6.05
CA VAL A 76 -8.90 -7.00 -6.32
C VAL A 76 -9.70 -6.73 -7.60
N ALA A 77 -9.43 -7.47 -8.67
CA ALA A 77 -10.15 -7.34 -9.94
C ALA A 77 -11.66 -7.61 -9.77
N GLU A 78 -12.03 -8.69 -9.09
CA GLU A 78 -13.43 -9.03 -8.81
C GLU A 78 -14.11 -8.01 -7.89
N SER A 79 -13.37 -7.44 -6.93
CA SER A 79 -13.91 -6.38 -6.08
C SER A 79 -14.20 -5.13 -6.90
N ALA A 80 -13.33 -4.77 -7.85
CA ALA A 80 -13.56 -3.66 -8.75
C ALA A 80 -14.74 -3.90 -9.71
N THR A 81 -14.93 -5.12 -10.22
CA THR A 81 -16.10 -5.45 -11.06
C THR A 81 -17.40 -5.38 -10.27
N ARG A 82 -17.43 -5.86 -9.01
CA ARG A 82 -18.59 -5.72 -8.12
C ARG A 82 -18.94 -4.27 -7.84
N ILE A 83 -17.94 -3.45 -7.47
CA ILE A 83 -18.14 -2.00 -7.24
C ILE A 83 -18.69 -1.32 -8.49
N ARG A 84 -18.15 -1.66 -9.67
CA ARG A 84 -18.66 -1.16 -10.94
C ARG A 84 -20.11 -1.56 -11.14
N SER A 85 -20.42 -2.85 -11.06
CA SER A 85 -21.78 -3.38 -11.24
C SER A 85 -22.78 -2.74 -10.29
N SER A 86 -22.44 -2.58 -9.01
CA SER A 86 -23.34 -1.93 -8.04
C SER A 86 -23.68 -0.48 -8.41
N TYR A 87 -22.78 0.22 -9.11
CA TYR A 87 -23.00 1.62 -9.49
C TYR A 87 -23.74 1.76 -10.83
N VAL A 88 -23.49 0.86 -11.79
CA VAL A 88 -24.17 0.88 -13.10
C VAL A 88 -25.66 0.52 -12.98
N ASN A 89 -26.04 -0.27 -11.97
CA ASN A 89 -27.43 -0.66 -11.75
C ASN A 89 -28.27 0.39 -10.99
N THR A 90 -27.65 1.44 -10.44
CA THR A 90 -28.35 2.37 -9.54
C THR A 90 -28.64 3.76 -10.11
N GLU A 91 -27.93 4.30 -11.10
CA GLU A 91 -28.11 5.71 -11.53
C GLU A 91 -27.74 5.96 -13.02
N PRO A 92 -28.29 7.01 -13.68
CA PRO A 92 -28.18 7.21 -15.12
C PRO A 92 -26.76 7.60 -15.57
N MET A 93 -26.42 7.19 -16.80
CA MET A 93 -25.11 7.18 -17.49
C MET A 93 -24.14 8.37 -17.26
N TRP A 94 -24.58 9.56 -16.87
CA TRP A 94 -23.75 10.76 -16.78
C TRP A 94 -22.91 10.86 -15.49
N ASP A 95 -23.27 10.16 -14.41
CA ASP A 95 -22.49 10.19 -13.16
C ASP A 95 -21.33 9.18 -13.09
N ILE A 96 -21.32 8.15 -13.95
CA ILE A 96 -20.29 7.10 -14.00
C ILE A 96 -18.91 7.65 -14.37
N ILE A 97 -18.85 8.61 -15.30
CA ILE A 97 -17.60 9.22 -15.77
C ILE A 97 -16.91 10.01 -14.63
N LEU A 98 -17.68 10.50 -13.67
CA LEU A 98 -17.22 11.39 -12.60
C LEU A 98 -16.55 10.62 -11.45
N VAL A 99 -17.00 9.40 -11.14
CA VAL A 99 -16.45 8.59 -10.05
C VAL A 99 -15.09 7.97 -10.42
N PHE A 100 -14.92 7.55 -11.68
CA PHE A 100 -13.69 6.90 -12.12
C PHE A 100 -12.55 7.86 -12.49
N LYS A 101 -12.84 9.12 -12.81
CA LYS A 101 -11.84 10.12 -13.24
C LYS A 101 -11.34 11.05 -12.14
N LEU A 102 -11.92 11.01 -10.93
CA LEU A 102 -11.57 11.91 -9.83
C LEU A 102 -10.86 11.16 -8.69
N GLN A 103 -9.58 11.49 -8.48
CA GLN A 103 -8.83 11.11 -7.29
C GLN A 103 -9.63 11.44 -6.01
N PRO A 104 -9.48 10.65 -4.93
CA PRO A 104 -10.18 10.86 -3.65
C PRO A 104 -9.93 12.24 -3.01
N LEU A 105 -8.94 13.00 -3.50
CA LEU A 105 -8.65 14.37 -3.11
C LEU A 105 -9.81 15.35 -3.43
N PHE A 106 -10.51 15.14 -4.54
CA PHE A 106 -11.52 16.08 -5.01
C PHE A 106 -12.89 15.91 -4.33
N ARG A 107 -13.09 14.81 -3.59
CA ARG A 107 -14.31 14.64 -2.76
C ARG A 107 -14.39 15.66 -1.64
N LYS A 108 -13.26 15.98 -0.98
CA LYS A 108 -13.18 17.00 0.08
C LYS A 108 -13.32 18.42 -0.46
N LEU A 109 -12.77 18.67 -1.65
CA LEU A 109 -12.87 19.97 -2.31
C LEU A 109 -14.29 20.27 -2.77
N ARG A 110 -15.04 19.26 -3.23
CA ARG A 110 -16.46 19.40 -3.59
C ARG A 110 -17.35 19.72 -2.41
N THR A 111 -17.21 19.02 -1.28
CA THR A 111 -17.97 19.36 -0.06
C THR A 111 -17.60 20.74 0.48
N ALA A 112 -16.34 21.16 0.37
CA ALA A 112 -15.89 22.49 0.74
C ALA A 112 -16.37 23.61 -0.22
N ALA A 113 -16.54 23.33 -1.51
CA ALA A 113 -17.07 24.28 -2.49
C ALA A 113 -18.61 24.40 -2.39
N ALA A 114 -19.31 23.29 -2.13
CA ALA A 114 -20.75 23.25 -1.91
C ALA A 114 -21.17 24.00 -0.64
N SER A 115 -20.40 23.88 0.46
CA SER A 115 -20.63 24.67 1.67
C SER A 115 -20.44 26.17 1.46
N ARG A 116 -19.70 26.57 0.42
CA ARG A 116 -19.43 27.98 0.07
C ARG A 116 -20.27 28.50 -1.10
N ARG A 117 -21.21 27.71 -1.65
CA ARG A 117 -22.02 28.02 -2.85
C ARG A 117 -21.20 28.60 -4.01
N LEU A 118 -19.99 28.10 -4.20
CA LEU A 118 -19.15 28.44 -5.36
C LEU A 118 -19.22 27.29 -6.36
N SER A 119 -19.59 27.59 -7.61
CA SER A 119 -19.48 26.62 -8.68
C SER A 119 -18.00 26.36 -8.97
N SER A 120 -17.62 25.08 -8.92
CA SER A 120 -16.27 24.64 -9.28
C SER A 120 -16.08 24.75 -10.80
N CYS A 121 -15.69 25.92 -11.29
CA CYS A 121 -15.28 26.09 -12.68
C CYS A 121 -13.95 25.36 -12.91
N PHE A 122 -14.00 24.13 -13.42
CA PHE A 122 -12.81 23.40 -13.84
C PHE A 122 -12.40 23.90 -15.24
N CYS A 123 -11.47 24.86 -15.30
CA CYS A 123 -10.80 25.21 -16.55
C CYS A 123 -9.95 24.00 -16.99
N SER A 124 -10.42 23.28 -18.00
CA SER A 124 -9.59 22.30 -18.70
C SER A 124 -8.67 23.07 -19.65
N GLY A 125 -7.48 23.46 -19.17
CA GLY A 125 -6.41 23.94 -20.02
C GLY A 125 -5.67 22.74 -20.61
N ASN A 126 -5.80 22.54 -21.92
CA ASN A 126 -4.81 21.82 -22.71
C ASN A 126 -3.75 22.83 -23.19
N VAL A 127 -2.50 22.34 -23.29
CA VAL A 127 -1.22 23.01 -23.59
C VAL A 127 -0.45 23.47 -22.35
#